data_AF-A0A7R7VXZ9-F1
#
_entry.id   AF-A0A7R7VXZ9-F1
#
_cell.length_a   1.000
_cell.length_b   1.000
_cell.length_c   1.000
_cell.angle_alpha   90.00
_cell.angle_beta   90.00
_cell.angle_gamma   90.00
#
_symmetry.space_group_name_H-M   'P 1'
#
loop_
_entity.id
_entity.type
_entity.pdbx_description
1 polymer ?
#
loop_
_entity_poly.entity_id
_entity_poly.type
_entity_poly.pdbx_seq_one_letter_code
_entity_poly.pdbx_strand_id
1 'polypeptide(L)'
;MLNQVVKAKRLVSNQSRQSQITPVATRSNQTIIHLLQSCIFGQGGVLEQKRIQKVLEAEFYLLILIKDPCGMLQPLLGEWDKNTLLDLHPLGLPVLWKGIQGAVNYLRILDVDVDETSRFLDPVAKRIGQVLLYINYEELCKRPKEYCPPSTSKPTVTHVLNCILDAYTDDPHISMSPQSRRDKISGYHVRGGRWWWRLAGTLGVGMLLIADSSLMSIMCVSQLAYCVAQLTQISRCNNSFTINQINVLATFALNTRSGTIRIFRALELMVKPLMFGRITDDLRQAILDDELGLLGRHELARVYDEDETAVACQRIENSWTAVDAESYAREKMTEFLASMPAM
;
A
#
# COMPACT_ATOMS: atom_id res chain seq x y z
N MET A 1 -34.29 10.21 41.03
CA MET A 1 -33.50 8.95 41.22
C MET A 1 -33.18 8.18 39.93
N LEU A 2 -33.44 8.72 38.72
CA LEU A 2 -33.13 8.01 37.45
C LEU A 2 -31.68 8.18 36.94
N ASN A 3 -30.91 9.14 37.46
CA ASN A 3 -29.58 9.48 36.93
C ASN A 3 -28.40 8.71 37.55
N GLN A 4 -28.61 7.93 38.62
CA GLN A 4 -27.54 7.10 39.20
C GLN A 4 -27.50 5.67 38.63
N VAL A 5 -28.63 5.14 38.16
CA VAL A 5 -28.72 3.79 37.57
C VAL A 5 -28.08 3.73 36.17
N VAL A 6 -28.13 4.84 35.41
CA VAL A 6 -27.49 4.92 34.09
C VAL A 6 -25.97 5.09 34.18
N LYS A 7 -25.47 5.75 35.23
CA LYS A 7 -24.02 5.84 35.50
C LYS A 7 -23.43 4.51 35.98
N ALA A 8 -24.16 3.74 36.79
CA ALA A 8 -23.72 2.42 37.24
C ALA A 8 -23.62 1.41 36.09
N LYS A 9 -24.56 1.41 35.14
CA LYS A 9 -24.49 0.52 33.96
C LYS A 9 -23.36 0.85 32.97
N ARG A 10 -22.97 2.12 32.83
CA ARG A 10 -21.83 2.53 31.98
C ARG A 10 -20.45 2.25 32.61
N LEU A 11 -20.34 2.25 33.94
CA LEU A 11 -19.08 1.86 34.59
C LEU A 11 -18.83 0.35 34.54
N VAL A 12 -19.88 -0.47 34.61
CA VAL A 12 -19.74 -1.94 34.52
C VAL A 12 -19.46 -2.40 33.08
N SER A 13 -20.00 -1.74 32.04
CA SER A 13 -19.69 -2.11 30.65
C SER A 13 -18.29 -1.66 30.18
N ASN A 14 -17.72 -0.63 30.80
CA ASN A 14 -16.36 -0.17 30.48
C ASN A 14 -15.29 -0.95 31.26
N GLN A 15 -15.61 -1.48 32.45
CA GLN A 15 -14.69 -2.37 33.18
C GLN A 15 -14.63 -3.79 32.59
N SER A 16 -15.65 -4.25 31.84
CA SER A 16 -15.62 -5.57 31.19
C SER A 16 -14.90 -5.58 29.82
N ARG A 17 -14.57 -4.41 29.24
CA ARG A 17 -13.78 -4.32 27.99
C ARG A 17 -12.29 -4.08 28.22
N GLN A 18 -11.87 -3.73 29.44
CA GLN A 18 -10.47 -3.50 29.80
C GLN A 18 -9.83 -4.62 30.63
N SER A 19 -10.55 -5.69 30.94
CA SER A 19 -10.08 -6.78 31.81
C SER A 19 -9.93 -8.16 31.14
N GLN A 20 -9.91 -8.22 29.80
CA GLN A 20 -9.54 -9.43 29.06
C GLN A 20 -8.53 -9.16 27.93
N ILE A 21 -7.49 -8.37 28.22
CA ILE A 21 -6.22 -8.55 27.50
C ILE A 21 -5.56 -9.77 28.13
N THR A 22 -5.87 -10.94 27.55
CA THR A 22 -5.42 -12.26 28.01
C THR A 22 -3.88 -12.27 28.09
N PRO A 23 -3.26 -12.88 29.13
CA PRO A 23 -1.80 -12.98 29.25
C PRO A 23 -1.12 -13.67 28.04
N VAL A 24 -1.89 -14.41 27.25
CA VAL A 24 -1.47 -15.03 25.99
C VAL A 24 -1.15 -13.99 24.89
N ALA A 25 -1.97 -12.94 24.74
CA ALA A 25 -1.75 -11.89 23.75
C ALA A 25 -0.51 -11.05 24.10
N THR A 26 -0.31 -10.76 25.39
CA THR A 26 0.87 -10.04 25.89
C THR A 26 2.15 -10.84 25.70
N ARG A 27 2.10 -12.17 25.92
CA ARG A 27 3.25 -13.07 25.74
C ARG A 27 3.61 -13.25 24.26
N SER A 28 2.61 -13.41 23.38
CA SER A 28 2.85 -13.53 21.95
C SER A 28 3.49 -12.27 21.36
N ASN A 29 3.04 -11.08 21.76
CA ASN A 29 3.65 -9.82 21.35
C ASN A 29 5.12 -9.70 21.80
N GLN A 30 5.47 -10.17 22.99
CA GLN A 30 6.87 -10.20 23.45
C GLN A 30 7.72 -11.18 22.64
N THR A 31 7.18 -12.36 22.33
CA THR A 31 7.84 -13.35 21.47
C THR A 31 8.10 -12.80 20.07
N ILE A 32 7.11 -12.15 19.46
CA ILE A 32 7.24 -11.51 18.14
C ILE A 32 8.31 -10.40 18.17
N ILE A 33 8.28 -9.52 19.17
CA ILE A 33 9.30 -8.45 19.29
C ILE A 33 10.70 -9.06 19.38
N HIS A 34 10.88 -10.11 20.18
CA HIS A 34 12.16 -10.80 20.31
C HIS A 34 12.61 -11.41 18.97
N LEU A 35 11.71 -12.07 18.25
CA LEU A 35 12.01 -12.66 16.93
C LEU A 35 12.38 -11.60 15.89
N LEU A 36 11.72 -10.45 15.91
CA LEU A 36 12.07 -9.32 15.05
C LEU A 36 13.43 -8.71 15.40
N GLN A 37 13.80 -8.69 16.69
CA GLN A 37 15.11 -8.20 17.13
C GLN A 37 16.25 -9.17 16.80
N SER A 38 15.98 -10.47 16.76
CA SER A 38 17.01 -11.47 16.42
C SER A 38 17.29 -11.58 14.92
N CYS A 39 16.42 -11.05 14.08
CA CYS A 39 16.61 -11.00 12.63
C CYS A 39 17.70 -10.00 12.21
N ILE A 40 18.51 -10.39 11.22
CA ILE A 40 19.51 -9.52 10.58
C ILE A 40 18.93 -8.99 9.27
N PHE A 41 18.57 -7.70 9.24
CA PHE A 41 18.03 -7.04 8.06
C PHE A 41 19.12 -6.22 7.34
N GLY A 42 19.84 -6.88 6.42
CA GLY A 42 20.91 -6.24 5.62
C GLY A 42 22.19 -5.94 6.41
N GLN A 43 22.92 -4.89 6.03
CA GLN A 43 24.21 -4.51 6.66
C GLN A 43 24.06 -3.76 8.00
N GLY A 44 22.83 -3.42 8.40
CA GLY A 44 22.54 -2.70 9.64
C GLY A 44 22.17 -3.66 10.76
N GLY A 45 22.73 -3.45 11.96
CA GLY A 45 22.42 -4.24 13.15
C GLY A 45 20.96 -4.20 13.61
N VAL A 46 20.72 -4.76 14.80
CA VAL A 46 19.39 -4.95 15.40
C VAL A 46 18.52 -3.69 15.33
N LEU A 47 17.25 -3.86 14.91
CA LEU A 47 16.31 -2.75 14.79
C LEU A 47 15.93 -2.19 16.17
N GLU A 48 15.99 -0.87 16.33
CA GLU A 48 15.55 -0.21 17.56
C GLU A 48 14.07 -0.49 17.88
N GLN A 49 13.73 -0.67 19.15
CA GLN A 49 12.37 -0.99 19.60
C GLN A 49 11.29 0.00 19.10
N LYS A 50 11.61 1.31 19.03
CA LYS A 50 10.69 2.32 18.48
C LYS A 50 10.33 2.06 17.02
N ARG A 51 11.28 1.54 16.23
CA ARG A 51 11.05 1.20 14.82
C ARG A 51 10.22 -0.08 14.68
N ILE A 52 10.42 -1.03 15.59
CA ILE A 52 9.60 -2.26 15.67
C ILE A 52 8.15 -1.89 16.01
N GLN A 53 7.92 -0.99 16.97
CA GLN A 53 6.56 -0.57 17.32
C GLN A 53 5.80 0.04 16.13
N LYS A 54 6.48 0.86 15.31
CA LYS A 54 5.89 1.38 14.06
C LYS A 54 5.56 0.27 13.06
N VAL A 55 6.38 -0.78 12.99
CA VAL A 55 6.11 -1.95 12.13
C VAL A 55 4.90 -2.72 12.63
N LEU A 56 4.78 -2.93 13.95
CA LEU A 56 3.59 -3.56 14.54
C LEU A 56 2.33 -2.73 14.27
N GLU A 57 2.42 -1.40 14.36
CA GLU A 57 1.32 -0.51 14.01
C GLU A 57 0.95 -0.62 12.52
N ALA A 58 1.93 -0.61 11.63
CA ALA A 58 1.69 -0.77 10.19
C ALA A 58 1.05 -2.13 9.86
N GLU A 59 1.48 -3.20 10.53
CA GLU A 59 0.94 -4.54 10.31
C GLU A 59 -0.53 -4.65 10.68
N PHE A 60 -1.00 -3.91 11.70
CA PHE A 60 -2.42 -3.86 12.03
C PHE A 60 -3.29 -3.41 10.83
N TYR A 61 -2.78 -2.49 10.01
CA TYR A 61 -3.46 -2.03 8.78
C TYR A 61 -3.34 -2.98 7.60
N LEU A 62 -2.59 -4.09 7.72
CA LEU A 62 -2.73 -5.24 6.83
C LEU A 62 -3.93 -6.12 7.24
N LEU A 63 -4.31 -6.11 8.54
CA LEU A 63 -5.31 -7.03 9.13
C LEU A 63 -6.72 -6.48 9.22
N ILE A 64 -6.89 -5.16 9.36
CA ILE A 64 -8.20 -4.52 9.53
C ILE A 64 -9.21 -4.94 8.45
N LEU A 65 -8.73 -5.40 7.30
CA LEU A 65 -9.49 -5.51 6.06
C LEU A 65 -10.00 -6.91 5.77
N ILE A 66 -9.55 -7.91 6.54
CA ILE A 66 -10.24 -9.21 6.56
C ILE A 66 -11.58 -9.08 7.30
N LYS A 67 -11.87 -7.96 7.97
CA LYS A 67 -13.16 -7.77 8.65
C LYS A 67 -14.31 -7.48 7.69
N ASP A 68 -14.07 -6.75 6.59
CA ASP A 68 -15.10 -6.46 5.58
C ASP A 68 -14.51 -6.05 4.21
N PRO A 69 -13.81 -6.96 3.52
CA PRO A 69 -13.25 -6.67 2.20
C PRO A 69 -14.36 -6.44 1.15
N CYS A 70 -15.49 -7.14 1.27
CA CYS A 70 -16.63 -6.97 0.37
C CYS A 70 -17.25 -5.59 0.50
N GLY A 71 -17.51 -5.10 1.72
CA GLY A 71 -18.06 -3.74 1.93
C GLY A 71 -17.15 -2.63 1.40
N MET A 72 -15.84 -2.85 1.34
CA MET A 72 -14.91 -1.91 0.71
C MET A 72 -14.90 -1.95 -0.81
N LEU A 73 -15.04 -3.14 -1.40
CA LEU A 73 -14.97 -3.32 -2.85
C LEU A 73 -16.34 -3.18 -3.53
N GLN A 74 -17.44 -3.43 -2.82
CA GLN A 74 -18.80 -3.38 -3.37
C GLN A 74 -19.17 -2.00 -3.98
N PRO A 75 -18.79 -0.85 -3.38
CA PRO A 75 -19.02 0.46 -4.00
C PRO A 75 -18.38 0.61 -5.39
N LEU A 76 -17.29 -0.13 -5.66
CA LEU A 76 -16.59 -0.06 -6.94
C LEU A 76 -17.39 -0.69 -8.08
N LEU A 77 -18.22 -1.70 -7.81
CA LEU A 77 -18.95 -2.43 -8.85
C LEU A 77 -19.84 -1.49 -9.70
N GLY A 78 -20.52 -0.55 -9.05
CA GLY A 78 -21.38 0.42 -9.74
C GLY A 78 -20.60 1.42 -10.59
N GLU A 79 -19.42 1.85 -10.14
CA GLU A 79 -18.56 2.77 -10.89
C GLU A 79 -17.83 2.07 -12.04
N TRP A 80 -17.48 0.80 -11.87
CA TRP A 80 -16.87 -0.04 -12.90
C TRP A 80 -17.74 -0.16 -14.15
N ASP A 81 -19.01 -0.48 -13.97
CA ASP A 81 -19.94 -0.63 -15.09
C ASP A 81 -20.16 0.71 -15.80
N LYS A 82 -20.32 1.81 -15.05
CA LYS A 82 -20.42 3.16 -15.63
C LYS A 82 -19.20 3.54 -16.45
N ASN A 83 -18.00 3.31 -15.91
CA ASN A 83 -16.75 3.65 -16.58
C ASN A 83 -16.55 2.79 -17.83
N THR A 84 -16.85 1.49 -17.75
CA THR A 84 -16.73 0.57 -18.88
C THR A 84 -17.69 0.94 -20.01
N LEU A 85 -18.93 1.38 -19.69
CA LEU A 85 -19.89 1.89 -20.67
C LEU A 85 -19.43 3.17 -21.40
N LEU A 86 -18.50 3.92 -20.81
CA LEU A 86 -17.91 5.12 -21.39
C LEU A 86 -16.54 4.86 -22.03
N ASP A 87 -16.18 3.58 -22.24
CA ASP A 87 -14.86 3.16 -22.73
C ASP A 87 -13.69 3.67 -21.87
N LEU A 88 -13.94 3.88 -20.58
CA LEU A 88 -12.94 4.31 -19.59
C LEU A 88 -12.40 3.11 -18.81
N HIS A 89 -11.25 3.30 -18.16
CA HIS A 89 -10.74 2.34 -17.19
C HIS A 89 -11.75 2.15 -16.05
N PRO A 90 -12.05 0.92 -15.59
CA PRO A 90 -13.03 0.64 -14.54
C PRO A 90 -12.83 1.46 -13.27
N LEU A 91 -11.57 1.64 -12.85
CA LEU A 91 -11.19 2.47 -11.70
C LEU A 91 -11.17 3.98 -11.96
N GLY A 92 -11.64 4.46 -13.12
CA GLY A 92 -11.57 5.88 -13.50
C GLY A 92 -10.14 6.39 -13.77
N LEU A 93 -9.16 5.49 -13.88
CA LEU A 93 -7.77 5.82 -14.17
C LEU A 93 -7.56 6.14 -15.67
N PRO A 94 -6.49 6.85 -16.03
CA PRO A 94 -6.17 7.07 -17.44
C PRO A 94 -5.78 5.75 -18.11
N VAL A 95 -6.33 5.49 -19.30
CA VAL A 95 -5.99 4.32 -20.12
C VAL A 95 -4.52 4.35 -20.55
N LEU A 96 -4.03 5.52 -20.97
CA LEU A 96 -2.61 5.73 -21.28
C LEU A 96 -1.83 5.93 -19.97
N TRP A 97 -1.10 4.91 -19.56
CA TRP A 97 -0.30 4.89 -18.33
C TRP A 97 1.21 4.89 -18.57
N LYS A 98 1.67 4.50 -19.77
CA LYS A 98 3.09 4.38 -20.13
C LYS A 98 3.61 5.62 -20.87
N GLY A 99 4.89 5.92 -20.72
CA GLY A 99 5.58 7.06 -21.33
C GLY A 99 5.43 8.36 -20.55
N ILE A 100 6.02 9.45 -21.06
CA ILE A 100 5.96 10.78 -20.42
C ILE A 100 4.51 11.25 -20.25
N GLN A 101 3.69 11.15 -21.30
CA GLN A 101 2.28 11.55 -21.21
C GLN A 101 1.49 10.68 -20.23
N GLY A 102 1.78 9.38 -20.17
CA GLY A 102 1.16 8.49 -19.18
C GLY A 102 1.50 8.89 -17.75
N ALA A 103 2.75 9.27 -17.48
CA ALA A 103 3.15 9.79 -16.17
C ALA A 103 2.37 11.06 -15.80
N VAL A 104 2.24 12.01 -16.73
CA VAL A 104 1.47 13.25 -16.54
C VAL A 104 -0.01 12.96 -16.27
N ASN A 105 -0.63 12.06 -17.04
CA ASN A 105 -2.03 11.71 -16.85
C ASN A 105 -2.30 11.13 -15.46
N TYR A 106 -1.42 10.27 -14.96
CA TYR A 106 -1.56 9.71 -13.62
C TYR A 106 -1.28 10.75 -12.53
N LEU A 107 -0.30 11.63 -12.72
CA LEU A 107 -0.05 12.73 -11.78
C LEU A 107 -1.25 13.65 -11.64
N ARG A 108 -1.92 14.02 -12.75
CA ARG A 108 -3.15 14.84 -12.71
C ARG A 108 -4.20 14.27 -11.78
N ILE A 109 -4.48 12.97 -11.87
CA ILE A 109 -5.52 12.35 -11.03
C ILE A 109 -5.04 12.19 -9.59
N LEU A 110 -3.75 11.90 -9.37
CA LEU A 110 -3.19 11.73 -8.02
C LEU A 110 -2.98 13.07 -7.28
N ASP A 111 -2.85 14.19 -8.00
CA ASP A 111 -2.71 15.53 -7.42
C ASP A 111 -4.06 16.15 -7.03
N VAL A 112 -5.15 15.83 -7.75
CA VAL A 112 -6.52 16.29 -7.43
C VAL A 112 -6.98 15.80 -6.05
N ASP A 113 -6.52 14.61 -5.64
CA ASP A 113 -6.83 14.01 -4.34
C ASP A 113 -6.06 14.65 -3.15
N VAL A 114 -5.24 15.68 -3.40
CA VAL A 114 -4.53 16.45 -2.36
C VAL A 114 -5.31 17.71 -1.94
N ASP A 115 -6.21 18.21 -2.79
CA ASP A 115 -7.09 19.32 -2.45
C ASP A 115 -8.38 18.79 -1.82
N GLU A 116 -8.51 18.96 -0.50
CA GLU A 116 -9.61 18.48 0.38
C GLU A 116 -11.04 18.88 -0.04
N THR A 117 -11.20 19.62 -1.15
CA THR A 117 -12.45 20.18 -1.65
C THR A 117 -12.92 19.58 -2.97
N SER A 118 -12.19 18.65 -3.58
CA SER A 118 -12.57 18.04 -4.86
C SER A 118 -12.42 16.51 -4.88
N ARG A 119 -13.32 15.86 -5.63
CA ARG A 119 -13.49 14.41 -5.85
C ARG A 119 -12.39 13.51 -5.25
N PHE A 120 -12.73 12.82 -4.17
CA PHE A 120 -11.86 11.81 -3.55
C PHE A 120 -11.60 10.67 -4.55
N LEU A 121 -10.33 10.40 -4.83
CA LEU A 121 -9.96 9.24 -5.65
C LEU A 121 -10.19 7.99 -4.79
N ASP A 122 -10.87 7.00 -5.37
CA ASP A 122 -11.08 5.74 -4.67
C ASP A 122 -9.74 5.16 -4.15
N PRO A 123 -9.66 4.67 -2.89
CA PRO A 123 -8.46 4.08 -2.32
C PRO A 123 -7.77 3.02 -3.19
N VAL A 124 -8.52 2.11 -3.82
CA VAL A 124 -8.00 1.07 -4.72
C VAL A 124 -7.42 1.73 -5.97
N ALA A 125 -8.16 2.65 -6.58
CA ALA A 125 -7.71 3.41 -7.74
C ALA A 125 -6.42 4.18 -7.44
N LYS A 126 -6.31 4.81 -6.27
CA LYS A 126 -5.10 5.52 -5.83
C LYS A 126 -3.89 4.60 -5.70
N ARG A 127 -4.04 3.45 -5.04
CA ARG A 127 -2.95 2.47 -4.87
C ARG A 127 -2.46 1.93 -6.20
N ILE A 128 -3.39 1.48 -7.05
CA ILE A 128 -3.07 0.98 -8.39
C ILE A 128 -2.46 2.10 -9.25
N GLY A 129 -3.01 3.31 -9.17
CA GLY A 129 -2.50 4.49 -9.85
C GLY A 129 -1.05 4.80 -9.50
N GLN A 130 -0.73 4.82 -8.21
CA GLN A 130 0.63 5.02 -7.73
C GLN A 130 1.58 3.91 -8.20
N VAL A 131 1.14 2.64 -8.15
CA VAL A 131 1.94 1.51 -8.64
C VAL A 131 2.22 1.65 -10.14
N LEU A 132 1.22 1.91 -10.97
CA LEU A 132 1.40 2.08 -12.42
C LEU A 132 2.31 3.26 -12.76
N LEU A 133 2.17 4.38 -12.04
CA LEU A 133 3.10 5.51 -12.16
C LEU A 133 4.53 5.12 -11.80
N TYR A 134 4.73 4.36 -10.71
CA TYR A 134 6.05 3.85 -10.33
C TYR A 134 6.65 2.92 -11.39
N ILE A 135 5.86 1.98 -11.93
CA ILE A 135 6.28 1.06 -12.99
C ILE A 135 6.72 1.84 -14.23
N ASN A 136 5.88 2.79 -14.67
CA ASN A 136 6.20 3.65 -15.80
C ASN A 136 7.47 4.48 -15.56
N TYR A 137 7.60 5.07 -14.37
CA TYR A 137 8.79 5.84 -13.99
C TYR A 137 10.08 5.02 -14.01
N GLU A 138 10.06 3.78 -13.51
CA GLU A 138 11.22 2.88 -13.58
C GLU A 138 11.61 2.57 -15.03
N GLU A 139 10.63 2.35 -15.91
CA GLU A 139 10.87 2.13 -17.34
C GLU A 139 11.48 3.38 -18.01
N LEU A 140 10.91 4.56 -17.75
CA LEU A 140 11.44 5.84 -18.25
C LEU A 140 12.89 6.07 -17.81
N CYS A 141 13.22 5.71 -16.56
CA CYS A 141 14.58 5.84 -16.02
C CYS A 141 15.56 4.81 -16.59
N LYS A 142 15.10 3.60 -16.91
CA LYS A 142 15.91 2.56 -17.56
C LYS A 142 16.20 2.87 -19.02
N ARG A 143 15.25 3.49 -19.73
CA ARG A 143 15.30 3.73 -21.17
C ARG A 143 15.01 5.18 -21.56
N PRO A 144 15.75 6.17 -21.00
CA PRO A 144 15.42 7.58 -21.20
C PRO A 144 15.52 8.03 -22.67
N LYS A 145 16.36 7.37 -23.47
CA LYS A 145 16.51 7.66 -24.91
C LYS A 145 15.27 7.33 -25.74
N GLU A 146 14.41 6.42 -25.27
CA GLU A 146 13.19 6.01 -25.99
C GLU A 146 12.02 6.98 -25.73
N TYR A 147 12.03 7.69 -24.60
CA TYR A 147 10.87 8.47 -24.15
C TYR A 147 11.14 9.97 -23.97
N CYS A 148 12.39 10.36 -23.73
CA CYS A 148 12.76 11.74 -23.46
C CYS A 148 13.44 12.37 -24.69
N PRO A 149 13.28 13.69 -24.92
CA PRO A 149 14.04 14.41 -25.92
C PRO A 149 15.56 14.20 -25.76
N PRO A 150 16.34 14.24 -26.86
CA PRO A 150 17.79 14.11 -26.81
C PRO A 150 18.40 15.14 -25.87
N SER A 151 19.29 14.68 -24.98
CA SER A 151 20.09 15.54 -24.11
C SER A 151 21.54 15.54 -24.58
N THR A 152 22.19 16.70 -24.50
CA THR A 152 23.63 16.84 -24.75
C THR A 152 24.48 16.19 -23.66
N SER A 153 23.88 15.84 -22.52
CA SER A 153 24.52 15.18 -21.39
C SER A 153 23.98 13.76 -21.19
N LYS A 154 24.71 12.93 -20.43
CA LYS A 154 24.25 11.59 -20.08
C LYS A 154 22.90 11.69 -19.35
N PRO A 155 21.83 11.04 -19.81
CA PRO A 155 20.53 11.12 -19.16
C PRO A 155 20.62 10.66 -17.71
N THR A 156 20.12 11.49 -16.79
CA THR A 156 20.02 11.19 -15.36
C THR A 156 18.55 11.03 -14.96
N VAL A 157 18.30 10.53 -13.76
CA VAL A 157 16.95 10.53 -13.16
C VAL A 157 16.32 11.93 -13.19
N THR A 158 17.13 12.97 -12.93
CA THR A 158 16.69 14.37 -13.02
C THR A 158 16.23 14.75 -14.41
N HIS A 159 16.86 14.23 -15.46
CA HIS A 159 16.43 14.46 -16.86
C HIS A 159 15.01 13.94 -17.09
N VAL A 160 14.73 12.70 -16.70
CA VAL A 160 13.40 12.09 -16.82
C VAL A 160 12.35 12.91 -16.06
N LEU A 161 12.65 13.30 -14.82
CA LEU A 161 11.74 14.12 -14.02
C LEU A 161 11.48 15.49 -14.67
N ASN A 162 12.50 16.13 -15.27
CA ASN A 162 12.30 17.37 -16.00
C ASN A 162 11.40 17.15 -17.22
N CYS A 163 11.59 16.08 -18.00
CA CYS A 163 10.72 15.78 -19.14
C CYS A 163 9.25 15.57 -18.73
N ILE A 164 9.01 14.94 -17.57
CA ILE A 164 7.65 14.83 -17.01
C ILE A 164 7.11 16.21 -16.63
N LEU A 165 7.89 17.03 -15.94
CA LEU A 165 7.48 18.38 -15.52
C LEU A 165 7.21 19.32 -16.69
N ASP A 166 8.03 19.25 -17.75
CA ASP A 166 7.88 20.06 -18.96
C ASP A 166 6.60 19.69 -19.73
N ALA A 167 6.21 18.41 -19.69
CA ALA A 167 4.96 17.92 -20.26
C ALA A 167 3.73 18.19 -19.37
N TYR A 168 3.93 18.43 -18.06
CA TYR A 168 2.85 18.71 -17.10
C TYR A 168 2.54 20.21 -17.07
N THR A 169 1.96 20.71 -18.17
CA THR A 169 1.72 22.14 -18.41
C THR A 169 0.67 22.77 -17.49
N ASP A 170 -0.25 21.96 -16.98
CA ASP A 170 -1.34 22.31 -16.08
C ASP A 170 -1.08 21.85 -14.63
N ASP A 171 0.19 21.71 -14.24
CA ASP A 171 0.57 21.34 -12.87
C ASP A 171 0.01 22.37 -11.86
N PRO A 172 -0.86 21.95 -10.92
CA PRO A 172 -1.43 22.85 -9.90
C PRO A 172 -0.36 23.47 -8.99
N HIS A 173 0.86 22.92 -8.99
CA HIS A 173 2.00 23.37 -8.22
C HIS A 173 3.02 24.15 -9.04
N ILE A 174 2.65 24.72 -10.20
CA ILE A 174 3.56 25.51 -11.05
C ILE A 174 4.22 26.69 -10.32
N SER A 175 3.59 27.21 -9.25
CA SER A 175 4.14 28.27 -8.39
C SER A 175 5.32 27.82 -7.53
N MET A 176 5.51 26.50 -7.36
CA MET A 176 6.61 25.93 -6.59
C MET A 176 7.90 25.86 -7.40
N SER A 177 9.04 25.82 -6.68
CA SER A 177 10.34 25.63 -7.34
C SER A 177 10.39 24.31 -8.13
N PRO A 178 11.12 24.24 -9.26
CA PRO A 178 11.28 23.00 -10.01
C PRO A 178 11.80 21.83 -9.16
N GLN A 179 12.69 22.11 -8.20
CA GLN A 179 13.19 21.09 -7.29
C GLN A 179 12.08 20.52 -6.41
N SER A 180 11.24 21.39 -5.82
CA SER A 180 10.12 20.96 -4.99
C SER A 180 9.09 20.12 -5.76
N ARG A 181 8.82 20.50 -7.02
CA ARG A 181 7.93 19.72 -7.91
C ARG A 181 8.52 18.34 -8.23
N ARG A 182 9.82 18.26 -8.54
CA ARG A 182 10.53 16.97 -8.71
C ARG A 182 10.50 16.10 -7.45
N ASP A 183 10.70 16.71 -6.29
CA ASP A 183 10.67 16.02 -5.00
C ASP A 183 9.27 15.51 -4.67
N LYS A 184 8.21 16.22 -5.09
CA LYS A 184 6.84 15.73 -4.98
C LYS A 184 6.61 14.50 -5.86
N ILE A 185 6.95 14.56 -7.15
CA ILE A 185 6.79 13.41 -8.06
C ILE A 185 7.55 12.19 -7.54
N SER A 186 8.86 12.34 -7.30
CA SER A 186 9.74 11.23 -6.94
C SER A 186 9.58 10.77 -5.49
N GLY A 187 9.45 11.72 -4.55
CA GLY A 187 9.46 11.48 -3.12
C GLY A 187 8.09 11.18 -2.52
N TYR A 188 6.99 11.57 -3.18
CA TYR A 188 5.63 11.25 -2.74
C TYR A 188 4.99 10.18 -3.62
N HIS A 189 4.69 10.50 -4.88
CA HIS A 189 3.87 9.64 -5.75
C HIS A 189 4.61 8.37 -6.16
N VAL A 190 5.81 8.51 -6.75
CA VAL A 190 6.63 7.37 -7.18
C VAL A 190 7.09 6.55 -5.98
N ARG A 191 7.45 7.18 -4.88
CA ARG A 191 7.85 6.47 -3.65
C ARG A 191 6.70 5.66 -3.06
N GLY A 192 5.49 6.22 -3.01
CA GLY A 192 4.30 5.50 -2.56
C GLY A 192 4.04 4.27 -3.43
N GLY A 193 4.07 4.43 -4.76
CA GLY A 193 3.95 3.33 -5.71
C GLY A 193 5.02 2.26 -5.54
N ARG A 194 6.28 2.66 -5.33
CA ARG A 194 7.39 1.75 -5.04
C ARG A 194 7.14 0.92 -3.79
N TRP A 195 6.60 1.52 -2.74
CA TRP A 195 6.37 0.83 -1.47
C TRP A 195 5.18 -0.11 -1.52
N TRP A 196 4.09 0.31 -2.16
CA TRP A 196 3.00 -0.58 -2.51
C TRP A 196 3.51 -1.77 -3.32
N TRP A 197 4.29 -1.54 -4.36
CA TRP A 197 4.84 -2.60 -5.19
C TRP A 197 5.78 -3.52 -4.41
N ARG A 198 6.59 -2.98 -3.50
CA ARG A 198 7.53 -3.77 -2.70
C ARG A 198 6.82 -4.75 -1.78
N LEU A 199 5.75 -4.31 -1.13
CA LEU A 199 4.91 -5.19 -0.33
C LEU A 199 4.12 -6.15 -1.22
N ALA A 200 3.50 -5.67 -2.29
CA ALA A 200 2.68 -6.47 -3.21
C ALA A 200 3.50 -7.60 -3.87
N GLY A 201 4.72 -7.30 -4.30
CA GLY A 201 5.61 -8.30 -4.89
C GLY A 201 6.11 -9.36 -3.90
N THR A 202 6.02 -9.09 -2.59
CA THR A 202 6.49 -10.01 -1.54
C THR A 202 5.32 -10.79 -0.90
N LEU A 203 4.22 -10.11 -0.62
CA LEU A 203 3.05 -10.63 0.10
C LEU A 203 1.96 -11.14 -0.84
N GLY A 204 1.91 -10.65 -2.08
CA GLY A 204 0.88 -10.97 -3.08
C GLY A 204 0.21 -9.71 -3.62
N VAL A 205 0.00 -9.64 -4.93
CA VAL A 205 -0.50 -8.43 -5.62
C VAL A 205 -1.95 -8.10 -5.21
N GLY A 206 -2.70 -9.09 -4.74
CA GLY A 206 -4.04 -8.95 -4.17
C GLY A 206 -4.17 -7.87 -3.10
N MET A 207 -3.08 -7.59 -2.36
CA MET A 207 -3.10 -6.54 -1.35
C MET A 207 -3.43 -5.16 -1.93
N LEU A 208 -3.19 -4.91 -3.22
CA LEU A 208 -3.56 -3.62 -3.83
C LEU A 208 -5.07 -3.38 -3.85
N LEU A 209 -5.88 -4.45 -3.88
CA LEU A 209 -7.34 -4.35 -3.76
C LEU A 209 -7.76 -4.09 -2.32
N ILE A 210 -7.25 -4.88 -1.39
CA ILE A 210 -7.84 -4.98 -0.06
C ILE A 210 -6.97 -4.42 1.06
N ALA A 211 -5.82 -3.78 0.82
CA ALA A 211 -5.00 -3.11 1.85
C ALA A 211 -5.51 -1.69 2.19
N ASP A 212 -5.31 -1.24 3.44
CA ASP A 212 -5.86 0.02 3.95
C ASP A 212 -4.94 1.15 3.53
N SER A 213 -5.51 2.27 3.07
CA SER A 213 -4.72 3.43 2.67
C SER A 213 -3.88 4.01 3.82
N SER A 214 -4.31 3.81 5.07
CA SER A 214 -3.61 4.22 6.29
C SER A 214 -2.26 3.55 6.45
N LEU A 215 -2.07 2.35 5.88
CA LEU A 215 -0.76 1.69 5.82
C LEU A 215 0.27 2.62 5.15
N MET A 216 -0.10 3.21 4.01
CA MET A 216 0.79 4.12 3.31
C MET A 216 0.95 5.45 4.05
N SER A 217 -0.06 5.92 4.79
CA SER A 217 0.10 7.10 5.65
C SER A 217 1.13 6.90 6.77
N ILE A 218 1.18 5.70 7.36
CA ILE A 218 2.16 5.35 8.41
C ILE A 218 3.54 5.14 7.84
N MET A 219 3.63 4.45 6.71
CA MET A 219 4.91 4.21 6.06
C MET A 219 5.46 5.52 5.51
N CYS A 220 4.63 6.26 4.78
CA CYS A 220 4.93 7.44 3.96
C CYS A 220 4.34 8.68 4.64
N VAL A 221 4.89 9.05 5.81
CA VAL A 221 4.52 10.32 6.45
C VAL A 221 5.07 11.49 5.60
N SER A 222 4.32 11.85 4.58
CA SER A 222 4.43 13.11 3.83
C SER A 222 3.07 13.79 3.66
N GLN A 223 1.96 13.14 4.04
CA GLN A 223 0.60 13.69 3.83
C GLN A 223 0.30 14.94 4.66
N LEU A 224 0.90 15.13 5.84
CA LEU A 224 0.66 16.32 6.69
C LEU A 224 1.89 17.21 6.89
N ALA A 225 3.10 16.66 6.69
CA ALA A 225 4.33 17.43 6.90
C ALA A 225 4.62 18.40 5.75
N TYR A 226 4.08 18.20 4.55
CA TYR A 226 4.39 19.08 3.43
C TYR A 226 3.71 20.46 3.54
N CYS A 227 2.45 20.52 3.99
CA CYS A 227 1.76 21.79 4.20
C CYS A 227 2.17 22.49 5.53
N VAL A 228 2.47 21.73 6.60
CA VAL A 228 2.75 22.32 7.93
C VAL A 228 4.24 22.68 8.11
N ALA A 229 5.18 21.95 7.52
CA ALA A 229 6.62 22.20 7.75
C ALA A 229 7.15 23.47 7.07
N GLN A 230 6.37 24.12 6.19
CA GLN A 230 6.71 25.47 5.69
C GLN A 230 6.44 26.57 6.73
N LEU A 231 5.57 26.31 7.72
CA LEU A 231 5.17 27.31 8.72
C LEU A 231 5.94 27.20 10.04
N THR A 232 6.59 26.07 10.32
CA THR A 232 7.32 25.87 11.57
C THR A 232 8.67 25.23 11.29
N GLN A 233 9.77 25.90 11.63
CA GLN A 233 11.16 25.40 11.62
C GLN A 233 11.35 24.25 12.64
N ILE A 234 10.53 23.22 12.59
CA ILE A 234 10.66 22.01 13.40
C ILE A 234 11.50 21.02 12.61
N SER A 235 12.55 20.52 13.26
CA SER A 235 13.49 19.53 12.76
C SER A 235 12.80 18.43 11.95
N ARG A 236 13.30 18.19 10.72
CA ARG A 236 12.90 17.09 9.82
C ARG A 236 13.20 15.74 10.47
N CYS A 237 12.35 15.27 11.37
CA CYS A 237 12.37 13.87 11.76
C CYS A 237 11.85 13.06 10.57
N ASN A 238 12.76 12.43 9.84
CA ASN A 238 12.47 11.55 8.72
C ASN A 238 11.74 10.29 9.24
N ASN A 239 10.46 10.45 9.53
CA ASN A 239 9.60 9.44 10.16
C ASN A 239 9.10 8.37 9.18
N SER A 240 9.50 8.50 7.91
CA SER A 240 9.20 7.56 6.84
C SER A 240 9.91 6.22 7.05
N PHE A 241 9.29 5.14 6.62
CA PHE A 241 9.90 3.82 6.72
C PHE A 241 11.22 3.76 5.92
N THR A 242 12.22 3.13 6.51
CA THR A 242 13.45 2.72 5.83
C THR A 242 13.23 1.41 5.08
N ILE A 243 14.13 1.07 4.16
CA ILE A 243 14.13 -0.23 3.46
C ILE A 243 14.09 -1.39 4.47
N ASN A 244 14.89 -1.32 5.53
CA ASN A 244 14.92 -2.33 6.57
C ASN A 244 13.56 -2.48 7.26
N GLN A 245 12.84 -1.38 7.54
CA GLN A 245 11.51 -1.47 8.14
C GLN A 245 10.47 -2.12 7.22
N ILE A 246 10.59 -1.94 5.89
CA ILE A 246 9.74 -2.66 4.92
C ILE A 246 10.06 -4.15 4.94
N ASN A 247 11.34 -4.52 4.95
CA ASN A 247 11.77 -5.92 5.05
C ASN A 247 11.30 -6.56 6.38
N VAL A 248 11.36 -5.82 7.48
CA VAL A 248 10.85 -6.24 8.80
C VAL A 248 9.34 -6.46 8.73
N LEU A 249 8.58 -5.53 8.16
CA LEU A 249 7.13 -5.67 7.99
C LEU A 249 6.76 -6.88 7.13
N ALA A 250 7.45 -7.07 6.00
CA ALA A 250 7.21 -8.20 5.11
C ALA A 250 7.55 -9.54 5.80
N THR A 251 8.69 -9.58 6.52
CA THR A 251 9.10 -10.77 7.29
C THR A 251 8.11 -11.07 8.39
N PHE A 252 7.64 -10.04 9.11
CA PHE A 252 6.63 -10.20 10.14
C PHE A 252 5.36 -10.83 9.56
N ALA A 253 4.78 -10.20 8.54
CA ALA A 253 3.57 -10.70 7.89
C ALA A 253 3.73 -12.13 7.35
N LEU A 254 4.86 -12.46 6.72
CA LEU A 254 5.12 -13.82 6.19
C LEU A 254 5.14 -14.91 7.26
N ASN A 255 5.54 -14.57 8.49
CA ASN A 255 5.62 -15.55 9.57
C ASN A 255 4.32 -15.63 10.39
N THR A 256 3.53 -14.55 10.45
CA THR A 256 2.34 -14.50 11.31
C THR A 256 1.02 -14.47 10.58
N ARG A 257 0.98 -14.13 9.29
CA ARG A 257 -0.24 -13.86 8.51
C ARG A 257 -0.37 -14.75 7.28
N SER A 258 -0.20 -16.05 7.46
CA SER A 258 -0.24 -17.03 6.37
C SER A 258 -1.58 -17.07 5.63
N GLY A 259 -2.70 -16.97 6.36
CA GLY A 259 -4.04 -16.91 5.80
C GLY A 259 -4.25 -15.62 5.00
N THR A 260 -3.90 -14.47 5.57
CA THR A 260 -3.98 -13.17 4.86
C THR A 260 -3.19 -13.21 3.54
N ILE A 261 -1.94 -13.68 3.61
CA ILE A 261 -1.04 -13.76 2.46
C ILE A 261 -1.56 -14.75 1.41
N ARG A 262 -2.22 -15.83 1.82
CA ARG A 262 -2.88 -16.76 0.90
C ARG A 262 -3.96 -16.03 0.08
N ILE A 263 -4.79 -15.21 0.72
CA ILE A 263 -5.81 -14.41 0.01
C ILE A 263 -5.16 -13.39 -0.93
N PHE A 264 -4.12 -12.67 -0.48
CA PHE A 264 -3.41 -11.72 -1.34
C PHE A 264 -2.82 -12.38 -2.59
N ARG A 265 -2.32 -13.61 -2.47
CA ARG A 265 -1.81 -14.38 -3.60
C ARG A 265 -2.93 -14.90 -4.50
N ALA A 266 -4.03 -15.38 -3.93
CA ALA A 266 -5.18 -15.86 -4.69
C ALA A 266 -5.83 -14.76 -5.55
N LEU A 267 -5.95 -13.55 -4.99
CA LEU A 267 -6.50 -12.38 -5.69
C LEU A 267 -5.63 -11.86 -6.84
N GLU A 268 -4.36 -12.27 -6.96
CA GLU A 268 -3.43 -11.75 -7.96
C GLU A 268 -3.95 -11.91 -9.40
N LEU A 269 -4.63 -13.02 -9.69
CA LEU A 269 -5.22 -13.31 -11.00
C LEU A 269 -6.31 -12.31 -11.39
N MET A 270 -6.92 -11.65 -10.41
CA MET A 270 -7.96 -10.64 -10.60
C MET A 270 -7.39 -9.22 -10.64
N VAL A 271 -6.35 -8.94 -9.85
CA VAL A 271 -5.73 -7.60 -9.80
C VAL A 271 -5.01 -7.26 -11.10
N LYS A 272 -4.26 -8.22 -11.65
CA LYS A 272 -3.47 -8.00 -12.88
C LYS A 272 -4.35 -7.50 -14.04
N PRO A 273 -5.46 -8.17 -14.43
CA PRO A 273 -6.39 -7.64 -15.43
C PRO A 273 -6.98 -6.27 -15.07
N LEU A 274 -7.35 -6.06 -13.80
CA LEU A 274 -7.96 -4.80 -13.36
C LEU A 274 -7.02 -3.62 -13.51
N MET A 275 -5.72 -3.79 -13.21
CA MET A 275 -4.70 -2.75 -13.42
C MET A 275 -4.58 -2.30 -14.89
N PHE A 276 -5.03 -3.14 -15.83
CA PHE A 276 -5.02 -2.86 -17.27
C PHE A 276 -6.42 -2.66 -17.84
N GLY A 277 -7.37 -2.27 -17.00
CA GLY A 277 -8.70 -1.88 -17.44
C GLY A 277 -9.68 -3.03 -17.67
N ARG A 278 -9.37 -4.27 -17.27
CA ARG A 278 -10.24 -5.43 -17.49
C ARG A 278 -10.80 -5.97 -16.17
N ILE A 279 -12.12 -6.01 -16.06
CA ILE A 279 -12.80 -6.65 -14.93
C ILE A 279 -13.05 -8.12 -15.29
N THR A 280 -12.63 -9.04 -14.43
CA THR A 280 -12.94 -10.46 -14.60
C THR A 280 -14.24 -10.82 -13.88
N ASP A 281 -14.95 -11.82 -14.39
CA ASP A 281 -16.14 -12.35 -13.70
C ASP A 281 -15.76 -12.94 -12.34
N ASP A 282 -14.59 -13.55 -12.23
CA ASP A 282 -14.05 -14.05 -10.95
C ASP A 282 -13.91 -12.93 -9.90
N LEU A 283 -13.50 -11.72 -10.30
CA LEU A 283 -13.42 -10.57 -9.39
C LEU A 283 -14.81 -10.13 -8.93
N ARG A 284 -15.78 -10.08 -9.85
CA ARG A 284 -17.17 -9.75 -9.51
C ARG A 284 -17.74 -10.79 -8.54
N GLN A 285 -17.55 -12.07 -8.82
CA GLN A 285 -18.02 -13.16 -7.96
C GLN A 285 -17.34 -13.12 -6.59
N ALA A 286 -16.02 -12.86 -6.53
CA ALA A 286 -15.31 -12.74 -5.27
C ALA A 286 -15.86 -11.62 -4.37
N ILE A 287 -16.45 -10.55 -4.93
CA ILE A 287 -17.06 -9.44 -4.18
C ILE A 287 -18.52 -9.73 -3.83
N LEU A 288 -19.26 -10.41 -4.71
CA LEU A 288 -20.69 -10.65 -4.57
C LEU A 288 -21.05 -11.88 -3.72
N ASP A 289 -20.19 -12.90 -3.70
CA ASP A 289 -20.36 -14.08 -2.85
C ASP A 289 -19.81 -13.81 -1.45
N ASP A 290 -20.63 -13.16 -0.62
CA ASP A 290 -20.28 -12.73 0.74
C ASP A 290 -20.27 -13.88 1.77
N GLU A 291 -20.68 -15.10 1.41
CA GLU A 291 -20.70 -16.25 2.31
C GLU A 291 -19.53 -17.20 2.05
N LEU A 292 -19.43 -17.73 0.82
CA LEU A 292 -18.55 -18.84 0.45
C LEU A 292 -17.43 -18.44 -0.50
N GLY A 293 -17.50 -17.24 -1.06
CA GLY A 293 -16.51 -16.70 -1.99
C GLY A 293 -15.13 -16.54 -1.35
N LEU A 294 -14.14 -16.21 -2.18
CA LEU A 294 -12.76 -15.96 -1.74
C LEU A 294 -12.66 -14.86 -0.67
N LEU A 295 -13.60 -13.90 -0.70
CA LEU A 295 -13.74 -12.83 0.28
C LEU A 295 -14.99 -12.99 1.17
N GLY A 296 -15.62 -14.17 1.12
CA GLY A 296 -16.81 -14.49 1.89
C GLY A 296 -16.49 -14.77 3.36
N ARG A 297 -17.50 -14.60 4.23
CA ARG A 297 -17.36 -14.67 5.69
C ARG A 297 -16.74 -15.98 6.18
N HIS A 298 -17.04 -17.11 5.56
CA HIS A 298 -16.46 -18.40 5.95
C HIS A 298 -14.96 -18.47 5.67
N GLU A 299 -14.53 -17.98 4.50
CA GLU A 299 -13.11 -17.96 4.15
C GLU A 299 -12.34 -16.96 5.02
N LEU A 300 -12.93 -15.79 5.30
CA LEU A 300 -12.32 -14.78 6.17
C LEU A 300 -12.20 -15.26 7.61
N ALA A 301 -13.18 -16.00 8.13
CA ALA A 301 -13.09 -16.63 9.46
C ALA A 301 -11.95 -17.67 9.49
N ARG A 302 -11.83 -18.49 8.44
CA ARG A 302 -10.73 -19.46 8.33
C ARG A 302 -9.37 -18.77 8.28
N VAL A 303 -9.26 -17.69 7.51
CA VAL A 303 -8.05 -16.86 7.42
C VAL A 303 -7.67 -16.30 8.79
N TYR A 304 -8.63 -15.80 9.55
CA TYR A 304 -8.40 -15.30 10.91
C TYR A 304 -7.88 -16.40 11.84
N ASP A 305 -8.49 -17.58 11.83
CA ASP A 305 -8.06 -18.72 12.64
C ASP A 305 -6.65 -19.20 12.26
N GLU A 306 -6.33 -19.22 10.96
CA GLU A 306 -4.99 -19.55 10.46
C GLU A 306 -3.94 -18.55 10.93
N ASP A 307 -4.24 -17.26 10.88
CA ASP A 307 -3.33 -16.20 11.29
C ASP A 307 -3.13 -16.19 12.82
N GLU A 308 -4.20 -16.38 13.60
CA GLU A 308 -4.09 -16.48 15.06
C GLU A 308 -3.31 -17.74 15.47
N THR A 309 -3.51 -18.85 14.77
CA THR A 309 -2.73 -20.08 14.98
C THR A 309 -1.26 -19.85 14.63
N ALA A 310 -0.96 -19.22 13.49
CA ALA A 310 0.40 -18.90 13.08
C ALA A 310 1.10 -18.00 14.12
N VAL A 311 0.40 -17.00 14.66
CA VAL A 311 0.89 -16.16 15.77
C VAL A 311 1.14 -16.97 17.05
N ALA A 312 0.21 -17.85 17.43
CA ALA A 312 0.33 -18.66 18.64
C ALA A 312 1.45 -19.71 18.54
N CYS A 313 1.78 -20.17 17.34
CA CYS A 313 2.85 -21.13 17.09
C CYS A 313 4.26 -20.54 17.12
N GLN A 314 4.41 -19.22 17.22
CA GLN A 314 5.73 -18.58 17.24
C GLN A 314 6.52 -18.94 18.50
N ARG A 315 7.80 -19.25 18.30
CA ARG A 315 8.74 -19.69 19.34
C ARG A 315 10.08 -18.99 19.18
N ILE A 316 10.65 -18.51 20.28
CA ILE A 316 11.92 -17.75 20.26
C ILE A 316 13.08 -18.60 19.73
N GLU A 317 13.00 -19.92 19.93
CA GLU A 317 13.97 -20.90 19.44
C GLU A 317 14.00 -21.00 17.91
N ASN A 318 12.93 -20.59 17.23
CA ASN A 318 12.81 -20.62 15.77
C ASN A 318 13.05 -19.22 15.21
N SER A 319 14.32 -18.90 14.93
CA SER A 319 14.65 -17.60 14.33
C SER A 319 13.96 -17.41 12.98
N TRP A 320 13.49 -16.20 12.73
CA TRP A 320 12.98 -15.83 11.42
C TRP A 320 14.12 -15.50 10.47
N THR A 321 13.92 -15.84 9.20
CA THR A 321 14.84 -15.41 8.13
C THR A 321 14.35 -14.09 7.58
N ALA A 322 15.23 -13.08 7.60
CA ALA A 322 14.93 -11.76 7.05
C ALA A 322 14.65 -11.85 5.54
N VAL A 323 13.54 -11.25 5.13
CA VAL A 323 13.12 -11.22 3.74
C VAL A 323 13.71 -9.99 3.05
N ASP A 324 14.32 -10.18 1.89
CA ASP A 324 14.66 -9.06 0.99
C ASP A 324 13.49 -8.75 0.07
N ALA A 325 12.63 -7.84 0.51
CA ALA A 325 11.45 -7.44 -0.26
C ALA A 325 11.81 -6.75 -1.59
N GLU A 326 13.04 -6.24 -1.77
CA GLU A 326 13.42 -5.67 -3.08
C GLU A 326 13.53 -6.74 -4.15
N SER A 327 14.21 -7.83 -3.79
CA SER A 327 14.53 -8.88 -4.74
C SER A 327 13.25 -9.54 -5.22
N TYR A 328 12.33 -9.86 -4.30
CA TYR A 328 10.98 -10.33 -4.63
C TYR A 328 10.23 -9.34 -5.52
N ALA A 329 10.21 -8.05 -5.17
CA ALA A 329 9.51 -7.05 -5.96
C ALA A 329 10.09 -6.87 -7.37
N ARG A 330 11.40 -7.01 -7.54
CA ARG A 330 12.08 -6.90 -8.84
C ARG A 330 11.81 -8.12 -9.73
N GLU A 331 11.83 -9.31 -9.14
CA GLU A 331 11.44 -10.55 -9.82
C GLU A 331 9.98 -10.45 -10.26
N LYS A 332 9.09 -10.08 -9.35
CA LYS A 332 7.66 -9.90 -9.64
C LYS A 332 7.40 -8.85 -10.70
N MET A 333 8.17 -7.76 -10.71
CA MET A 333 8.07 -6.72 -11.74
C MET A 333 8.36 -7.30 -13.13
N THR A 334 9.36 -8.16 -13.23
CA THR A 334 9.75 -8.78 -14.51
C THR A 334 8.65 -9.71 -15.01
N GLU A 335 8.09 -10.54 -14.13
CA GLU A 335 6.94 -11.41 -14.43
C GLU A 335 5.71 -10.58 -14.86
N PHE A 336 5.39 -9.53 -14.09
CA PHE A 336 4.25 -8.67 -14.36
C PHE A 336 4.36 -7.98 -15.72
N LEU A 337 5.52 -7.39 -16.03
CA LEU A 337 5.79 -6.75 -17.31
C LEU A 337 5.76 -7.73 -18.50
N ALA A 338 6.23 -8.97 -18.30
CA ALA A 338 6.19 -10.01 -19.32
C ALA A 338 4.76 -10.50 -19.62
N SER A 339 3.86 -10.42 -18.64
CA SER A 339 2.45 -10.81 -18.78
C SER A 339 1.56 -9.74 -19.42
N MET A 340 2.10 -8.54 -19.70
CA MET A 340 1.31 -7.46 -20.29
C MET A 340 0.96 -7.76 -21.76
N PRO A 341 -0.28 -7.47 -22.20
CA PRO A 341 -0.60 -7.45 -23.62
C PRO A 341 0.33 -6.48 -24.36
N ALA A 342 0.78 -6.83 -25.56
CA ALA A 342 1.44 -5.87 -26.44
C ALA A 342 0.46 -4.70 -26.67
N MET A 343 0.89 -3.49 -26.28
CA MET A 343 0.12 -2.25 -26.49
C MET A 343 0.26 -1.77 -27.93
#